data_AF-A0A9K3P9W2-F1
#
_entry.id   AF-A0A9K3P9W2-F1
#
_cell.length_a   1.000
_cell.length_b   1.000
_cell.length_c   1.000
_cell.angle_alpha   90.00
_cell.angle_beta   90.00
_cell.angle_gamma   90.00
#
_symmetry.space_group_name_H-M   'P 1'
#
loop_
_entity.id
_entity.type
_entity.pdbx_description
1 polymer ?
#
loop_
_entity_poly.entity_id
_entity_poly.type
_entity_poly.pdbx_seq_one_letter_code
_entity_poly.pdbx_strand_id
1 'polypeptide(L)'
;MRDDAVVSGQWQKKSIPILDITKYFSSPATFVEELRSACHNVGFFLVRIPDFDDLAERILQESRTFFERPLHKKAINFLRTQPIVSRIHAVGLENTGGRLDYREQVEYAVENESSSDTTTTTKTTSRAWPVYERLKGKNPWSNDFQPTLRPATLTYSEEVCQVADIIRDSLCLALHLDPKETLRNKFVHPTDVPHWVLKPISYPTVKIDHPEQKQQQTGFGGSHRHQLFKTGVTRSS
;
A
#
# COMPACT_ATOMS: atom_id res chain seq x y z
N MET A 1 34.67 36.57 -24.98
CA MET A 1 35.24 35.27 -24.61
C MET A 1 34.91 34.98 -23.14
N ARG A 2 33.77 34.34 -22.92
CA ARG A 2 33.44 33.52 -21.76
C ARG A 2 32.63 32.37 -22.33
N ASP A 3 33.23 31.19 -22.31
CA ASP A 3 32.65 29.97 -22.85
C ASP A 3 31.62 29.44 -21.85
N ASP A 4 30.34 29.59 -22.18
CA ASP A 4 29.25 28.91 -21.50
C ASP A 4 29.17 27.48 -22.01
N ALA A 5 29.99 26.60 -21.42
CA ALA A 5 29.86 25.16 -21.63
C ALA A 5 28.57 24.66 -20.96
N VAL A 6 27.49 24.62 -21.75
CA VAL A 6 26.27 23.89 -21.40
C VAL A 6 26.63 22.41 -21.35
N VAL A 7 26.86 21.89 -20.14
CA VAL A 7 26.93 20.45 -19.90
C VAL A 7 25.53 19.88 -20.15
N SER A 8 25.29 19.44 -21.38
CA SER A 8 24.11 18.68 -21.74
C SER A 8 24.19 17.30 -21.08
N GLY A 9 23.70 17.20 -19.85
CA GLY A 9 23.46 15.92 -19.21
C GLY A 9 22.44 15.13 -20.02
N GLN A 10 22.90 14.17 -20.82
CA GLN A 10 22.02 13.17 -21.43
C GLN A 10 21.44 12.31 -20.30
N TRP A 11 20.19 12.56 -19.92
CA TRP A 11 19.45 11.66 -19.05
C TRP A 11 19.11 10.40 -19.85
N GLN A 12 19.92 9.36 -19.71
CA GLN A 12 19.56 8.03 -20.22
C GLN A 12 18.28 7.56 -19.53
N LYS A 13 17.25 7.26 -20.32
CA LYS A 13 16.00 6.67 -19.87
C LYS A 13 16.30 5.28 -19.29
N LYS A 14 16.52 5.19 -17.97
CA LYS A 14 16.62 3.90 -17.29
C LYS A 14 15.26 3.20 -17.39
N SER A 15 15.25 2.01 -17.99
CA SER A 15 14.07 1.13 -17.94
C SER A 15 13.84 0.67 -16.50
N ILE A 16 12.57 0.52 -16.13
CA ILE A 16 12.20 0.00 -14.80
C ILE A 16 12.56 -1.49 -14.79
N PRO A 17 13.40 -1.98 -13.85
CA PRO A 17 13.70 -3.40 -13.74
C PRO A 17 12.43 -4.21 -13.47
N ILE A 18 12.27 -5.34 -14.15
CA ILE A 18 11.20 -6.31 -13.90
C ILE A 18 11.84 -7.56 -13.29
N LEU A 19 11.53 -7.84 -12.03
CA LEU A 19 12.03 -8.98 -11.30
C LEU A 19 11.02 -10.12 -11.37
N ASP A 20 11.45 -11.28 -11.85
CA ASP A 20 10.61 -12.47 -11.84
C ASP A 20 10.73 -13.18 -10.50
N ILE A 21 9.64 -13.24 -9.75
CA ILE A 21 9.63 -13.83 -8.41
C ILE A 21 9.93 -15.34 -8.44
N THR A 22 9.68 -16.02 -9.56
CA THR A 22 9.97 -17.46 -9.67
C THR A 22 11.46 -17.78 -9.59
N LYS A 23 12.33 -16.80 -9.88
CA LYS A 23 13.78 -16.93 -9.69
C LYS A 23 14.18 -17.07 -8.23
N TYR A 24 13.36 -16.58 -7.29
CA TYR A 24 13.60 -16.84 -5.87
C TYR A 24 13.67 -18.33 -5.56
N PHE A 25 12.87 -19.16 -6.24
CA PHE A 25 12.83 -20.60 -6.02
C PHE A 25 13.82 -21.37 -6.89
N SER A 26 14.03 -20.94 -8.14
CA SER A 26 14.89 -21.65 -9.10
C SER A 26 16.35 -21.21 -9.06
N SER A 27 16.63 -19.95 -8.73
CA SER A 27 17.97 -19.36 -8.71
C SER A 27 18.06 -18.20 -7.67
N PRO A 28 17.94 -18.49 -6.36
CA PRO A 28 17.82 -17.47 -5.32
C PRO A 28 18.93 -16.41 -5.35
N ALA A 29 20.18 -16.82 -5.57
CA ALA A 29 21.32 -15.90 -5.65
C ALA A 29 21.18 -14.88 -6.79
N THR A 30 20.67 -15.33 -7.94
CA THR A 30 20.38 -14.45 -9.09
C THR A 30 19.28 -13.46 -8.75
N PHE A 31 18.17 -13.91 -8.15
CA PHE A 31 17.08 -13.02 -7.75
C PHE A 31 17.55 -11.96 -6.74
N VAL A 32 18.33 -12.37 -5.73
CA VAL A 32 18.91 -11.45 -4.73
C VAL A 32 19.80 -10.39 -5.38
N GLU A 33 20.64 -10.78 -6.34
CA GLU A 33 21.52 -9.83 -7.03
C GLU A 33 20.75 -8.88 -7.96
N GLU A 34 19.74 -9.37 -8.69
CA GLU A 34 18.86 -8.54 -9.50
C GLU A 34 18.09 -7.52 -8.64
N LEU A 35 17.57 -7.96 -7.49
CA LEU A 35 16.89 -7.10 -6.51
C LEU A 35 17.84 -6.03 -5.96
N ARG A 36 19.04 -6.43 -5.53
CA ARG A 36 20.08 -5.53 -5.01
C ARG A 36 20.43 -4.47 -6.06
N SER A 37 20.67 -4.88 -7.30
CA SER A 37 20.98 -3.98 -8.41
C SER A 37 19.83 -2.98 -8.67
N ALA A 38 18.58 -3.46 -8.70
CA ALA A 38 17.42 -2.59 -8.88
C ALA A 38 17.28 -1.55 -7.77
N CYS A 39 17.48 -1.95 -6.50
CA CYS A 39 17.46 -1.06 -5.35
C CYS A 39 18.55 0.01 -5.42
N HIS A 40 19.79 -0.33 -5.74
CA HIS A 40 20.90 0.63 -5.78
C HIS A 40 20.89 1.54 -7.01
N ASN A 41 20.51 1.02 -8.18
CA ASN A 41 20.69 1.73 -9.44
C ASN A 41 19.46 2.53 -9.89
N VAL A 42 18.27 2.13 -9.42
CA VAL A 42 16.97 2.71 -9.85
C VAL A 42 16.14 3.15 -8.65
N GLY A 43 16.15 2.39 -7.55
CA GLY A 43 15.39 2.69 -6.34
C GLY A 43 13.94 2.20 -6.37
N PHE A 44 13.51 1.58 -7.47
CA PHE A 44 12.21 0.93 -7.64
C PHE A 44 12.27 -0.14 -8.73
N PHE A 45 11.33 -1.09 -8.70
CA PHE A 45 11.24 -2.22 -9.62
C PHE A 45 9.79 -2.71 -9.73
N LEU A 46 9.48 -3.43 -10.80
CA LEU A 46 8.26 -4.20 -10.96
C LEU A 46 8.54 -5.66 -10.60
N VAL A 47 7.54 -6.36 -10.08
CA VAL A 47 7.63 -7.79 -9.78
C VAL A 47 6.64 -8.52 -10.68
N ARG A 48 7.14 -9.50 -11.43
CA ARG A 48 6.30 -10.45 -12.17
C ARG A 48 5.97 -11.61 -11.25
N ILE A 49 4.68 -11.84 -11.06
CA ILE A 49 4.11 -12.92 -10.25
C ILE A 49 3.24 -13.75 -11.21
N PRO A 50 3.51 -15.06 -11.39
CA PRO A 50 2.65 -15.92 -12.20
C PRO A 50 1.21 -15.94 -11.66
N ASP A 51 0.24 -16.04 -12.57
CA ASP A 51 -1.19 -16.25 -12.26
C ASP A 51 -1.82 -15.21 -11.30
N PHE A 52 -1.22 -14.02 -11.19
CA PHE A 52 -1.68 -12.96 -10.29
C PHE A 52 -2.75 -12.04 -10.90
N ASP A 53 -2.91 -12.08 -12.23
CA ASP A 53 -3.76 -11.15 -12.98
C ASP A 53 -5.23 -11.23 -12.57
N ASP A 54 -5.78 -12.44 -12.41
CA ASP A 54 -7.18 -12.62 -12.01
C ASP A 54 -7.44 -12.09 -10.59
N LEU A 55 -6.48 -12.27 -9.68
CA LEU A 55 -6.57 -11.77 -8.31
C LEU A 55 -6.51 -10.24 -8.27
N ALA A 56 -5.60 -9.65 -9.04
CA ALA A 56 -5.47 -8.21 -9.19
C ALA A 56 -6.74 -7.60 -9.81
N GLU A 57 -7.27 -8.19 -10.87
CA GLU A 57 -8.48 -7.72 -11.52
C GLU A 57 -9.70 -7.85 -10.60
N ARG A 58 -9.78 -8.93 -9.81
CA ARG A 58 -10.87 -9.10 -8.85
C ARG A 58 -10.91 -7.98 -7.81
N ILE A 59 -9.78 -7.65 -7.17
CA ILE A 59 -9.77 -6.59 -6.15
C ILE A 59 -10.02 -5.21 -6.77
N LEU A 60 -9.55 -4.97 -8.01
CA LEU A 60 -9.83 -3.74 -8.75
C LEU A 60 -11.32 -3.61 -9.07
N GLN A 61 -11.98 -4.68 -9.52
CA GLN A 61 -13.41 -4.69 -9.80
C GLN A 61 -14.25 -4.46 -8.54
N GLU A 62 -13.89 -5.10 -7.42
CA GLU A 62 -14.55 -4.86 -6.13
C GLU A 62 -14.35 -3.41 -5.68
N SER A 63 -13.16 -2.85 -5.87
CA SER A 63 -12.88 -1.44 -5.55
C SER A 63 -13.71 -0.49 -6.42
N ARG A 64 -13.82 -0.73 -7.73
CA ARG A 64 -14.68 0.06 -8.64
C ARG A 64 -16.14 0.02 -8.20
N THR A 65 -16.66 -1.18 -7.96
CA THR A 65 -18.04 -1.39 -7.50
C THR A 65 -18.32 -0.66 -6.18
N PHE A 66 -17.34 -0.63 -5.28
CA PHE A 66 -17.43 0.11 -4.03
C PHE A 66 -17.53 1.62 -4.28
N PHE A 67 -16.62 2.20 -5.07
CA PHE A 67 -16.57 3.65 -5.32
C PHE A 67 -17.76 4.17 -6.15
N GLU A 68 -18.38 3.33 -6.98
CA GLU A 68 -19.62 3.66 -7.72
C GLU A 68 -20.85 3.83 -6.81
N ARG A 69 -20.81 3.33 -5.57
CA ARG A 69 -21.96 3.47 -4.65
C ARG A 69 -22.18 4.93 -4.24
N PRO A 70 -23.43 5.35 -4.00
CA PRO A 70 -23.73 6.68 -3.47
C PRO A 70 -23.01 6.95 -2.14
N LEU A 71 -22.57 8.19 -1.93
CA LEU A 71 -21.82 8.58 -0.73
C LEU A 71 -22.51 8.16 0.56
N HIS A 72 -23.84 8.28 0.67
CA HIS A 72 -24.56 7.89 1.89
C HIS A 72 -24.43 6.40 2.26
N LYS A 73 -24.21 5.51 1.28
CA LYS A 73 -23.94 4.08 1.53
C LYS A 73 -22.51 3.85 1.98
N LYS A 74 -21.55 4.58 1.38
CA LYS A 74 -20.13 4.55 1.75
C LYS A 74 -19.90 5.24 3.11
N ALA A 75 -20.75 6.21 3.46
CA ALA A 75 -20.49 7.15 4.55
C ALA A 75 -20.76 6.64 5.97
N ILE A 76 -21.53 5.55 6.10
CA ILE A 76 -21.79 4.89 7.39
C ILE A 76 -20.46 4.47 8.07
N ASN A 77 -19.40 4.31 7.27
CA ASN A 77 -18.07 3.88 7.68
C ASN A 77 -17.07 5.03 7.97
N PHE A 78 -17.47 6.31 7.89
CA PHE A 78 -16.60 7.47 8.25
C PHE A 78 -16.43 7.69 9.76
N LEU A 79 -17.03 6.86 10.61
CA LEU A 79 -17.10 7.11 12.05
C LEU A 79 -15.71 7.09 12.71
N ARG A 80 -15.45 8.14 13.51
CA ARG A 80 -14.22 8.36 14.31
C ARG A 80 -13.85 7.21 15.27
N THR A 81 -14.74 6.25 15.46
CA THR A 81 -14.61 5.13 16.40
C THR A 81 -13.79 3.96 15.84
N GLN A 82 -13.45 3.97 14.54
CA GLN A 82 -12.61 2.95 13.92
C GLN A 82 -11.10 3.21 14.15
N PRO A 83 -10.24 2.18 14.12
CA PRO A 83 -8.78 2.33 14.19
C PRO A 83 -8.27 3.41 13.24
N ILE A 84 -7.16 4.07 13.60
CA ILE A 84 -6.66 5.23 12.85
C ILE A 84 -6.39 4.90 11.38
N VAL A 85 -5.99 3.67 11.07
CA VAL A 85 -5.61 3.19 9.73
C VAL A 85 -6.75 2.60 8.91
N SER A 86 -7.95 2.47 9.47
CA SER A 86 -9.10 1.86 8.78
C SER A 86 -10.19 2.90 8.57
N ARG A 87 -10.02 3.72 7.53
CA ARG A 87 -10.85 4.91 7.29
C ARG A 87 -11.24 5.01 5.82
N ILE A 88 -12.42 5.56 5.57
CA ILE A 88 -12.76 6.13 4.27
C ILE A 88 -12.38 7.60 4.32
N HIS A 89 -11.81 8.13 3.24
CA HIS A 89 -11.58 9.57 3.07
C HIS A 89 -12.40 10.05 1.88
N ALA A 90 -13.25 11.04 2.13
CA ALA A 90 -13.96 11.77 1.09
C ALA A 90 -12.97 12.57 0.22
N VAL A 91 -13.41 12.88 -0.99
CA VAL A 91 -12.62 13.63 -1.98
C VAL A 91 -12.10 14.94 -1.39
N GLY A 92 -10.79 15.15 -1.50
CA GLY A 92 -10.12 16.39 -1.08
C GLY A 92 -9.83 16.49 0.42
N LEU A 93 -10.02 15.43 1.21
CA LEU A 93 -9.65 15.45 2.64
C LEU A 93 -8.16 15.23 2.88
N GLU A 94 -7.43 14.60 1.96
CA GLU A 94 -6.00 14.38 2.12
C GLU A 94 -5.19 15.53 1.50
N ASN A 95 -4.32 16.12 2.33
CA ASN A 95 -3.36 17.12 1.90
C ASN A 95 -1.99 16.46 1.76
N THR A 96 -1.51 16.34 0.51
CA THR A 96 -0.16 15.86 0.23
C THR A 96 0.68 17.05 -0.22
N GLY A 97 1.76 17.36 0.48
CA GLY A 97 2.69 18.44 0.07
C GLY A 97 2.08 19.85 0.06
N GLY A 98 1.05 20.10 0.86
CA GLY A 98 0.35 21.39 0.92
C GLY A 98 -0.79 21.54 -0.11
N ARG A 99 -1.01 20.53 -0.96
CA ARG A 99 -2.02 20.55 -2.03
C ARG A 99 -3.10 19.51 -1.77
N LEU A 100 -4.31 19.85 -2.22
CA LEU A 100 -5.47 18.97 -2.14
C LEU A 100 -5.27 17.77 -3.07
N ASP A 101 -5.42 16.56 -2.53
CA ASP A 101 -5.47 15.35 -3.33
C ASP A 101 -6.94 14.99 -3.62
N TYR A 102 -7.34 15.15 -4.89
CA TYR A 102 -8.71 14.90 -5.34
C TYR A 102 -8.95 13.40 -5.57
N ARG A 103 -8.91 12.64 -4.47
CA ARG A 103 -9.14 11.20 -4.46
C ARG A 103 -10.14 10.79 -3.38
N GLU A 104 -10.95 9.80 -3.70
CA GLU A 104 -11.67 9.02 -2.70
C GLU A 104 -10.82 7.80 -2.34
N GLN A 105 -10.72 7.46 -1.05
CA GLN A 105 -10.02 6.26 -0.64
C GLN A 105 -10.74 5.53 0.48
N VAL A 106 -10.51 4.23 0.56
CA VAL A 106 -10.79 3.42 1.74
C VAL A 106 -9.50 2.73 2.16
N GLU A 107 -9.29 2.56 3.46
CA GLU A 107 -8.14 1.87 4.01
C GLU A 107 -8.62 0.67 4.82
N TYR A 108 -8.01 -0.49 4.55
CA TYR A 108 -8.19 -1.73 5.27
C TYR A 108 -6.84 -2.16 5.84
N ALA A 109 -6.81 -2.64 7.07
CA ALA A 109 -5.59 -3.10 7.72
C ALA A 109 -5.75 -4.48 8.33
N VAL A 110 -4.66 -5.06 8.84
CA VAL A 110 -4.74 -6.31 9.61
C VAL A 110 -5.69 -6.15 10.82
N GLU A 111 -6.63 -7.08 10.99
CA GLU A 111 -7.53 -7.14 12.16
C GLU A 111 -6.86 -7.97 13.27
N ASN A 112 -7.07 -7.61 14.54
CA ASN A 112 -6.69 -8.47 15.67
C ASN A 112 -7.77 -9.56 15.86
N GLU A 113 -7.41 -10.84 15.69
CA GLU A 113 -8.34 -11.97 15.90
C GLU A 113 -8.91 -12.02 17.33
N SER A 114 -8.16 -11.51 18.32
CA SER A 114 -8.58 -11.45 19.73
C SER A 114 -9.65 -10.39 20.05
N SER A 115 -10.13 -9.64 19.04
CA SER A 115 -11.13 -8.58 19.20
C SER A 115 -12.59 -9.06 19.08
N SER A 116 -12.83 -10.37 19.06
CA SER A 116 -14.18 -10.97 19.17
C SER A 116 -14.88 -10.60 20.48
N ASP A 117 -14.17 -10.04 21.44
CA ASP A 117 -14.70 -9.56 22.70
C ASP A 117 -14.97 -8.04 22.66
N THR A 118 -16.25 -7.68 22.82
CA THR A 118 -16.78 -6.30 22.82
C THR A 118 -16.18 -5.45 23.97
N THR A 119 -15.42 -6.09 24.86
CA THR A 119 -14.69 -5.53 25.99
C THR A 119 -13.39 -4.79 25.62
N THR A 120 -13.01 -4.69 24.34
CA THR A 120 -11.74 -4.03 23.93
C THR A 120 -11.65 -2.56 24.34
N THR A 121 -12.77 -1.87 24.53
CA THR A 121 -12.80 -0.47 25.01
C THR A 121 -12.08 -0.28 26.36
N THR A 122 -12.09 -1.27 27.26
CA THR A 122 -11.45 -1.14 28.57
C THR A 122 -9.93 -1.38 28.56
N LYS A 123 -9.39 -2.22 27.65
CA LYS A 123 -7.94 -2.48 27.56
C LYS A 123 -7.13 -1.28 27.06
N THR A 124 -7.72 -0.44 26.21
CA THR A 124 -7.06 0.74 25.59
C THR A 124 -6.68 1.86 26.58
N THR A 125 -7.17 1.79 27.83
CA THR A 125 -6.96 2.84 28.86
C THR A 125 -5.81 2.52 29.82
N SER A 126 -5.24 1.31 29.75
CA SER A 126 -4.05 0.96 30.53
C SER A 126 -2.83 1.72 30.00
N ARG A 127 -2.11 2.41 30.89
CA ARG A 127 -0.84 3.09 30.58
C ARG A 127 0.25 2.13 30.07
N ALA A 128 0.07 0.81 30.29
CA ALA A 128 0.97 -0.24 29.82
C ALA A 128 0.59 -0.80 28.42
N TRP A 129 -0.50 -0.33 27.79
CA TRP A 129 -0.90 -0.80 26.47
C TRP A 129 0.00 -0.19 25.38
N PRO A 130 0.66 -0.99 24.53
CA PRO A 130 1.53 -0.44 23.48
C PRO A 130 0.76 0.47 22.52
N VAL A 131 1.30 1.66 22.23
CA VAL A 131 0.60 2.66 21.41
C VAL A 131 0.31 2.16 20.00
N TYR A 132 1.18 1.32 19.43
CA TYR A 132 1.02 0.77 18.08
C TYR A 132 -0.16 -0.21 17.96
N GLU A 133 -0.63 -0.82 19.05
CA GLU A 133 -1.82 -1.67 19.04
C GLU A 133 -3.11 -0.88 18.73
N ARG A 134 -3.08 0.47 18.81
CA ARG A 134 -4.18 1.34 18.34
C ARG A 134 -4.33 1.38 16.82
N LEU A 135 -3.33 0.87 16.09
CA LEU A 135 -3.38 0.71 14.64
C LEU A 135 -4.11 -0.57 14.22
N LYS A 136 -4.35 -1.50 15.14
CA LYS A 136 -5.07 -2.73 14.85
C LYS A 136 -6.49 -2.66 15.43
N GLY A 137 -7.47 -3.12 14.68
CA GLY A 137 -8.84 -3.24 15.16
C GLY A 137 -9.79 -3.61 14.04
N LYS A 138 -11.09 -3.47 14.29
CA LYS A 138 -12.11 -3.89 13.34
C LYS A 138 -12.09 -2.97 12.12
N ASN A 139 -12.04 -3.54 10.93
CA ASN A 139 -12.21 -2.78 9.70
C ASN A 139 -13.68 -2.44 9.47
N PRO A 140 -13.98 -1.28 8.85
CA PRO A 140 -15.33 -0.91 8.46
C PRO A 140 -15.74 -1.66 7.17
N TRP A 141 -15.96 -2.96 7.29
CA TRP A 141 -16.38 -3.79 6.15
C TRP A 141 -17.75 -3.39 5.63
N SER A 142 -17.92 -3.45 4.31
CA SER A 142 -19.15 -3.04 3.61
C SER A 142 -20.13 -4.20 3.42
N ASN A 143 -20.24 -5.08 4.43
CA ASN A 143 -20.96 -6.36 4.30
C ASN A 143 -22.44 -6.19 3.90
N ASP A 144 -23.08 -5.11 4.33
CA ASP A 144 -24.50 -4.85 4.08
C ASP A 144 -24.82 -4.59 2.60
N PHE A 145 -23.85 -4.10 1.81
CA PHE A 145 -24.08 -3.74 0.40
C PHE A 145 -23.06 -4.30 -0.58
N GLN A 146 -21.94 -4.84 -0.09
CA GLN A 146 -20.90 -5.48 -0.89
C GLN A 146 -20.14 -6.53 -0.06
N PRO A 147 -20.78 -7.67 0.26
CA PRO A 147 -20.19 -8.72 1.09
C PRO A 147 -18.95 -9.39 0.48
N THR A 148 -18.75 -9.27 -0.83
CA THR A 148 -17.61 -9.83 -1.56
C THR A 148 -16.32 -9.03 -1.42
N LEU A 149 -16.39 -7.77 -0.97
CA LEU A 149 -15.22 -6.90 -0.86
C LEU A 149 -14.23 -7.38 0.22
N ARG A 150 -14.75 -7.85 1.36
CA ARG A 150 -13.93 -8.39 2.45
C ARG A 150 -13.10 -9.61 2.02
N PRO A 151 -13.69 -10.72 1.52
CA PRO A 151 -12.91 -11.88 1.12
C PRO A 151 -11.91 -11.53 0.01
N ALA A 152 -12.29 -10.72 -0.99
CA ALA A 152 -11.36 -10.28 -2.03
C ALA A 152 -10.17 -9.49 -1.48
N THR A 153 -10.42 -8.58 -0.53
CA THR A 153 -9.37 -7.79 0.14
C THR A 153 -8.40 -8.67 0.92
N LEU A 154 -8.93 -9.65 1.68
CA LEU A 154 -8.12 -10.55 2.49
C LEU A 154 -7.27 -11.47 1.62
N THR A 155 -7.86 -12.11 0.60
CA THR A 155 -7.11 -12.97 -0.34
C THR A 155 -6.02 -12.19 -1.06
N TYR A 156 -6.32 -10.99 -1.57
CA TYR A 156 -5.30 -10.14 -2.22
C TYR A 156 -4.17 -9.76 -1.25
N SER A 157 -4.52 -9.38 -0.02
CA SER A 157 -3.54 -8.95 0.98
C SER A 157 -2.63 -10.09 1.41
N GLU A 158 -3.18 -11.30 1.56
CA GLU A 158 -2.41 -12.51 1.89
C GLU A 158 -1.33 -12.81 0.84
N GLU A 159 -1.71 -12.85 -0.45
CA GLU A 159 -0.78 -13.10 -1.55
C GLU A 159 0.30 -12.00 -1.65
N VAL A 160 -0.08 -10.73 -1.51
CA VAL A 160 0.88 -9.62 -1.51
C VAL A 160 1.81 -9.68 -0.31
N CYS A 161 1.35 -10.14 0.86
CA CYS A 161 2.20 -10.33 2.03
C CYS A 161 3.23 -11.45 1.82
N GLN A 162 2.86 -12.56 1.16
CA GLN A 162 3.81 -13.62 0.81
C GLN A 162 4.92 -13.10 -0.12
N VAL A 163 4.55 -12.31 -1.15
CA VAL A 163 5.51 -11.62 -2.02
C VAL A 163 6.40 -10.65 -1.24
N ALA A 164 5.80 -9.90 -0.31
CA ALA A 164 6.52 -8.99 0.56
C ALA A 164 7.52 -9.73 1.46
N ASP A 165 7.20 -10.93 1.95
CA ASP A 165 8.13 -11.74 2.73
C ASP A 165 9.33 -12.20 1.88
N ILE A 166 9.09 -12.69 0.66
CA ILE A 166 10.14 -13.11 -0.28
C ILE A 166 11.12 -11.96 -0.56
N ILE A 167 10.59 -10.79 -0.91
CA ILE A 167 11.42 -9.61 -1.18
C ILE A 167 12.18 -9.20 0.09
N ARG A 168 11.61 -9.39 1.29
CA ARG A 168 12.20 -8.89 2.55
C ARG A 168 13.40 -9.75 2.88
N ASP A 169 13.21 -11.05 2.81
CA ASP A 169 14.26 -12.01 3.08
C ASP A 169 15.37 -11.88 2.02
N SER A 170 15.01 -11.64 0.76
CA SER A 170 15.98 -11.36 -0.29
C SER A 170 16.78 -10.07 -0.06
N LEU A 171 16.16 -9.01 0.48
CA LEU A 171 16.87 -7.78 0.88
C LEU A 171 17.85 -8.04 2.04
N CYS A 172 17.48 -8.85 3.04
CA CYS A 172 18.40 -9.25 4.10
C CYS A 172 19.62 -9.97 3.51
N LEU A 173 19.39 -10.94 2.62
CA LEU A 173 20.47 -11.69 1.96
C LEU A 173 21.38 -10.77 1.12
N ALA A 174 20.80 -9.80 0.40
CA ALA A 174 21.55 -8.80 -0.36
C ALA A 174 22.45 -7.92 0.53
N LEU A 175 22.09 -7.76 1.81
CA LEU A 175 22.86 -7.03 2.81
C LEU A 175 23.77 -7.95 3.64
N HIS A 176 23.88 -9.23 3.28
CA HIS A 176 24.62 -10.26 4.01
C HIS A 176 24.11 -10.48 5.45
N LEU A 177 22.81 -10.37 5.64
CA LEU A 177 22.11 -10.58 6.90
C LEU A 177 21.26 -11.86 6.85
N ASP A 178 21.19 -12.60 7.95
CA ASP A 178 20.23 -13.71 8.08
C ASP A 178 18.80 -13.14 8.23
N PRO A 179 17.87 -13.47 7.31
CA PRO A 179 16.48 -13.02 7.38
C PRO A 179 15.77 -13.38 8.70
N LYS A 180 16.06 -14.56 9.27
CA LYS A 180 15.44 -15.05 10.50
C LYS A 180 15.88 -14.23 11.71
N GLU A 181 17.18 -14.01 11.84
CA GLU A 181 17.76 -13.30 12.99
C GLU A 181 17.59 -11.79 12.93
N THR A 182 17.42 -11.23 11.73
CA THR A 182 17.40 -9.77 11.54
C THR A 182 15.99 -9.20 11.55
N LEU A 183 15.17 -9.51 10.55
CA LEU A 183 13.88 -8.82 10.36
C LEU A 183 12.71 -9.61 10.95
N ARG A 184 12.73 -10.94 10.84
CA ARG A 184 11.65 -11.77 11.39
C ARG A 184 11.60 -11.67 12.90
N ASN A 185 12.67 -12.03 13.61
CA ASN A 185 12.63 -12.09 15.08
C ASN A 185 12.75 -10.72 15.80
N LYS A 186 13.29 -9.68 15.17
CA LYS A 186 13.46 -8.36 15.82
C LYS A 186 12.29 -7.41 15.61
N PHE A 187 11.57 -7.52 14.51
CA PHE A 187 10.51 -6.56 14.14
C PHE A 187 9.10 -7.14 14.13
N VAL A 188 8.97 -8.47 14.10
CA VAL A 188 7.68 -9.16 14.16
C VAL A 188 7.77 -10.20 15.26
N HIS A 189 6.90 -10.13 16.27
CA HIS A 189 6.84 -11.21 17.25
C HIS A 189 6.45 -12.51 16.50
N PRO A 190 7.02 -13.69 16.82
CA PRO A 190 6.77 -14.93 16.07
C PRO A 190 5.30 -15.35 15.96
N THR A 191 4.43 -14.81 16.82
CA THR A 191 2.98 -15.07 16.84
C THR A 191 2.16 -13.94 16.20
N ASP A 192 2.80 -12.86 15.76
CA ASP A 192 2.13 -11.68 15.23
C ASP A 192 2.07 -11.74 13.71
N VAL A 193 0.91 -11.40 13.16
CA VAL A 193 0.78 -11.10 11.74
C VAL A 193 1.45 -9.74 11.48
N PRO A 194 2.34 -9.61 10.46
CA PRO A 194 2.89 -8.32 10.08
C PRO A 194 1.79 -7.30 9.81
N HIS A 195 2.01 -6.06 10.26
CA HIS A 195 1.05 -5.00 10.01
C HIS A 195 1.03 -4.63 8.53
N TRP A 196 -0.10 -4.83 7.86
CA TRP A 196 -0.34 -4.42 6.48
C TRP A 196 -1.52 -3.44 6.42
N VAL A 197 -1.50 -2.60 5.40
CA VAL A 197 -2.59 -1.69 5.04
C VAL A 197 -2.79 -1.74 3.53
N LEU A 198 -4.01 -2.05 3.09
CA LEU A 198 -4.44 -1.95 1.70
C LEU A 198 -5.26 -0.67 1.54
N LYS A 199 -4.96 0.10 0.49
CA LYS A 199 -5.65 1.36 0.19
C LYS A 199 -6.26 1.34 -1.21
N PRO A 200 -7.50 0.86 -1.39
CA PRO A 200 -8.25 1.16 -2.61
C PRO A 200 -8.44 2.68 -2.76
N ILE A 201 -8.14 3.20 -3.93
CA ILE A 201 -8.21 4.65 -4.25
C ILE A 201 -8.93 4.82 -5.59
N SER A 202 -9.83 5.80 -5.66
CA SER A 202 -10.48 6.26 -6.89
C SER A 202 -10.19 7.74 -7.13
N TYR A 203 -9.82 8.06 -8.37
CA TYR A 203 -9.65 9.43 -8.85
C TYR A 203 -10.84 9.80 -9.74
N PRO A 204 -11.89 10.43 -9.20
CA PRO A 204 -13.05 10.82 -9.99
C PRO A 204 -12.69 11.89 -11.02
N THR A 205 -13.38 11.90 -12.15
CA THR A 205 -13.25 12.99 -13.13
C THR A 205 -13.82 14.28 -12.54
N VAL A 206 -12.96 15.26 -12.28
CA VAL A 206 -13.42 16.60 -11.89
C VAL A 206 -13.83 17.36 -13.15
N LYS A 207 -15.11 17.75 -13.26
CA LYS A 207 -15.53 18.74 -14.26
C LYS A 207 -15.00 20.10 -13.81
N ILE A 208 -14.07 20.66 -14.58
CA ILE A 208 -13.47 21.96 -14.29
C ILE A 208 -14.27 23.02 -15.05
N ASP A 209 -15.04 23.83 -14.32
CA ASP A 209 -15.79 24.95 -14.91
C ASP A 209 -14.90 26.20 -15.13
N HIS A 210 -13.66 26.22 -14.62
CA HIS A 210 -12.75 27.39 -14.72
C HIS A 210 -11.27 27.05 -15.05
N PRO A 211 -10.68 27.67 -16.09
CA PRO A 211 -9.36 27.30 -16.62
C PRO A 211 -8.17 27.59 -15.69
N GLU A 212 -8.34 28.34 -14.61
CA GLU A 212 -7.28 28.66 -13.64
C GLU A 212 -6.93 27.48 -12.70
N GLN A 213 -7.77 26.44 -12.64
CA GLN A 213 -7.53 25.25 -11.80
C GLN A 213 -6.70 24.15 -12.49
N LYS A 214 -6.27 24.36 -13.74
CA LYS A 214 -5.49 23.36 -14.52
C LYS A 214 -4.13 22.98 -13.92
N GLN A 215 -3.55 23.81 -13.04
CA GLN A 215 -2.29 23.48 -12.35
C GLN A 215 -2.46 22.53 -11.14
N GLN A 216 -3.69 22.24 -10.72
CA GLN A 216 -3.98 21.29 -9.63
C GLN A 216 -4.20 19.86 -10.14
N GLN A 217 -3.89 19.61 -11.41
CA GLN A 217 -4.09 18.32 -12.07
C GLN A 217 -2.88 17.39 -11.90
N THR A 218 -2.41 17.21 -10.67
CA THR A 218 -1.66 16.01 -10.34
C THR A 218 -2.60 15.13 -9.54
N GLY A 219 -2.94 13.94 -10.05
CA GLY A 219 -3.69 12.89 -9.33
C GLY A 219 -2.89 12.30 -8.16
N PHE A 220 -2.13 13.16 -7.50
CA PHE A 220 -1.31 12.99 -6.32
C PHE A 220 -0.91 14.41 -5.91
N GLY A 221 -1.21 14.84 -4.68
CA GLY A 221 -0.92 16.22 -4.23
C GLY A 221 0.57 16.61 -4.19
N GLY A 222 1.49 15.64 -4.36
CA GLY A 222 2.92 15.89 -4.49
C GLY A 222 3.78 14.62 -4.38
N SER A 223 5.09 14.78 -4.58
CA SER A 223 6.07 13.72 -4.33
C SER A 223 6.12 13.42 -2.84
N HIS A 224 6.01 12.14 -2.47
CA HIS A 224 6.07 11.68 -1.09
C HIS A 224 6.73 10.30 -1.03
N ARG A 225 7.31 9.95 0.12
CA ARG A 225 7.83 8.61 0.40
C ARG A 225 6.82 7.87 1.27
N HIS A 226 6.61 6.59 0.98
CA HIS A 226 5.79 5.74 1.84
C HIS A 226 6.56 5.42 3.12
N GLN A 227 5.85 5.45 4.25
CA GLN A 227 6.43 5.19 5.58
C GLN A 227 6.51 3.69 5.91
N LEU A 228 5.89 2.84 5.09
CA LEU A 228 5.95 1.39 5.22
C LEU A 228 7.21 0.85 4.55
N PHE A 229 7.72 -0.27 5.07
CA PHE A 229 8.91 -0.93 4.55
C PHE A 229 8.79 -1.29 3.06
N LYS A 230 7.55 -1.45 2.54
CA LYS A 230 7.24 -1.72 1.12
C LYS A 230 5.92 -1.10 0.68
N THR A 231 5.82 -0.82 -0.62
CA THR A 231 4.60 -0.35 -1.26
C THR A 231 4.47 -1.00 -2.63
N GLY A 232 3.37 -1.71 -2.86
CA GLY A 232 2.95 -2.19 -4.18
C GLY A 232 1.84 -1.29 -4.73
N VAL A 233 1.87 -1.01 -6.02
CA VAL A 233 0.82 -0.25 -6.70
C VAL A 233 0.36 -1.05 -7.91
N THR A 234 -0.91 -1.41 -7.95
CA THR A 234 -1.55 -2.00 -9.13
C THR A 234 -2.41 -0.93 -9.80
N ARG A 235 -2.38 -0.85 -11.12
CA ARG A 235 -3.21 0.06 -11.93
C ARG A 235 -3.86 -0.74 -13.06
N SER A 236 -5.12 -0.48 -13.35
CA SER A 236 -5.73 -0.89 -14.62
C SER A 236 -5.25 0.06 -15.74
N SER A 237 -5.01 -0.51 -16.91
CA SER A 237 -4.79 0.23 -18.17
C SER A 237 -5.97 1.11 -18.56
#